data_AF-A0A370H8V7-F1
#
_entry.id   AF-A0A370H8V7-F1
#
_cell.length_a   1.000
_cell.length_b   1.000
_cell.length_c   1.000
_cell.angle_alpha   90.00
_cell.angle_beta   90.00
_cell.angle_gamma   90.00
#
_symmetry.space_group_name_H-M   'P 1'
#
loop_
_entity.id
_entity.type
_entity.pdbx_description
1 polymer ?
#
loop_
_entity_poly.entity_id
_entity_poly.type
_entity_poly.pdbx_seq_one_letter_code
_entity_poly.pdbx_strand_id
1 'polypeptide(L)'
;MLEMVDHAQARLQYANDNLDFQIEALAYIEAEFLHIHPFKDFNGRAVRLLLAEMIQRLDLPVVPLYVEKDTDAFRAYLAALNAYDIDSSLFPMKEFWEAYRFGAV
;
A
#
# COMPACT_ATOMS: atom_id res chain seq x y z
N MET A 1 3.20 6.26 -14.44
CA MET A 1 3.62 7.08 -13.28
C MET A 1 2.72 8.30 -13.08
N LEU A 2 2.47 9.14 -14.09
CA LEU A 2 1.53 10.27 -13.94
C LEU A 2 0.12 9.80 -13.57
N GLU A 3 -0.42 8.80 -14.27
CA GLU A 3 -1.74 8.23 -13.96
C GLU A 3 -1.85 7.65 -12.53
N MET A 4 -0.81 6.97 -12.04
CA MET A 4 -0.75 6.50 -10.64
C MET A 4 -0.89 7.66 -9.66
N VAL A 5 -0.19 8.78 -9.90
CA VAL A 5 -0.25 9.94 -9.00
C VAL A 5 -1.65 10.55 -9.00
N ASP A 6 -2.26 10.72 -10.18
CA ASP A 6 -3.61 11.26 -10.30
C ASP A 6 -4.63 10.37 -9.59
N HIS A 7 -4.54 9.06 -9.78
CA HIS A 7 -5.39 8.06 -9.13
C HIS A 7 -5.19 7.97 -7.61
N ALA A 8 -3.94 8.11 -7.13
CA ALA A 8 -3.64 8.13 -5.70
C ALA A 8 -4.20 9.41 -5.05
N GLN A 9 -4.00 10.57 -5.71
CA GLN A 9 -4.53 11.84 -5.24
C GLN A 9 -6.05 11.83 -5.18
N ALA A 10 -6.73 11.30 -6.21
CA ALA A 10 -8.18 11.19 -6.23
C ALA A 10 -8.71 10.32 -5.07
N ARG A 11 -8.05 9.18 -4.78
CA ARG A 11 -8.40 8.31 -3.65
C ARG A 11 -8.20 9.01 -2.31
N LEU A 12 -7.07 9.69 -2.11
CA LEU A 12 -6.80 10.43 -0.88
C LEU A 12 -7.81 11.57 -0.66
N GLN A 13 -8.17 12.30 -1.71
CA GLN A 13 -9.20 13.35 -1.65
C GLN A 13 -10.58 12.77 -1.32
N TYR A 14 -10.92 11.63 -1.94
CA TYR A 14 -12.18 10.95 -1.67
C TYR A 14 -12.25 10.38 -0.25
N ALA A 15 -11.13 9.88 0.26
CA ALA A 15 -11.07 9.29 1.59
C ALA A 15 -11.41 10.29 2.70
N ASN A 16 -10.96 11.55 2.57
CA ASN A 16 -11.09 12.56 3.62
C ASN A 16 -10.66 11.96 4.98
N ASP A 17 -11.49 12.05 6.03
CA ASP A 17 -11.23 11.49 7.36
C ASP A 17 -11.70 10.02 7.54
N ASN A 18 -12.11 9.35 6.45
CA ASN A 18 -12.55 7.96 6.52
C ASN A 18 -11.34 7.01 6.46
N LEU A 19 -11.03 6.40 7.61
CA LEU A 19 -9.90 5.48 7.77
C LEU A 19 -9.90 4.31 6.75
N ASP A 20 -11.05 3.71 6.46
CA ASP A 20 -11.15 2.58 5.53
C ASP A 20 -10.70 2.99 4.11
N PHE A 21 -11.12 4.17 3.67
CA PHE A 21 -10.72 4.72 2.37
C PHE A 21 -9.28 5.24 2.37
N GLN A 22 -8.77 5.72 3.52
CA GLN A 22 -7.36 6.09 3.66
C GLN A 22 -6.45 4.84 3.55
N ILE A 23 -6.84 3.73 4.19
CA ILE A 23 -6.14 2.44 4.07
C ILE A 23 -6.19 1.94 2.62
N GLU A 24 -7.35 2.03 1.96
CA GLU A 24 -7.47 1.67 0.55
C GLU A 24 -6.57 2.52 -0.36
N ALA A 25 -6.46 3.83 -0.11
CA ALA A 25 -5.56 4.71 -0.84
C ALA A 25 -4.08 4.32 -0.65
N LEU A 26 -3.68 4.00 0.58
CA LEU A 26 -2.32 3.55 0.89
C LEU A 26 -2.00 2.18 0.24
N ALA A 27 -2.95 1.25 0.30
CA ALA A 27 -2.86 -0.04 -0.37
C ALA A 27 -2.69 0.13 -1.89
N TYR A 28 -3.45 1.05 -2.49
CA TYR A 28 -3.34 1.36 -3.91
C TYR A 28 -1.96 1.89 -4.28
N ILE A 29 -1.45 2.86 -3.51
CA ILE A 29 -0.11 3.43 -3.73
C ILE A 29 0.95 2.33 -3.69
N GLU A 30 0.87 1.40 -2.73
CA GLU A 30 1.84 0.32 -2.63
C GLU A 30 1.79 -0.64 -3.82
N ALA A 31 0.58 -1.14 -4.13
CA ALA A 31 0.37 -2.12 -5.18
C ALA A 31 0.73 -1.56 -6.55
N GLU A 32 0.22 -0.38 -6.90
CA GLU A 32 0.46 0.25 -8.20
C GLU A 32 1.93 0.63 -8.40
N PHE A 33 2.59 1.15 -7.35
CA PHE A 33 4.00 1.53 -7.45
C PHE A 33 4.89 0.31 -7.70
N LEU A 34 4.62 -0.80 -7.02
CA LEU A 34 5.38 -2.04 -7.20
C LEU A 34 5.06 -2.74 -8.52
N HIS A 35 3.82 -2.64 -9.00
CA HIS A 35 3.39 -3.12 -10.31
C HIS A 35 4.10 -2.38 -11.46
N ILE A 36 4.09 -1.04 -11.43
CA ILE A 36 4.77 -0.20 -12.44
C ILE A 36 6.29 -0.42 -12.40
N HIS A 37 6.84 -0.70 -11.21
CA HIS A 37 8.27 -0.90 -10.97
C HIS A 37 9.16 0.18 -11.63
N PRO A 38 8.98 1.47 -11.26
CA PRO A 38 9.48 2.61 -12.04
C PRO A 38 11.01 2.76 -12.04
N PHE A 39 11.71 2.16 -11.08
CA PHE A 39 13.16 2.22 -10.97
C PHE A 39 13.82 0.88 -11.33
N LYS A 40 15.09 0.94 -11.74
CA LYS A 40 15.89 -0.25 -12.04
C LYS A 40 16.03 -1.18 -10.82
N ASP A 41 16.10 -0.61 -9.62
CA ASP A 41 16.19 -1.30 -8.33
C ASP A 41 15.64 -0.36 -7.24
N PHE A 42 15.50 -0.85 -6.01
CA PHE A 42 15.07 -0.12 -4.81
C PHE A 42 13.59 0.26 -4.75
N ASN A 43 12.73 -0.22 -5.66
CA ASN A 43 11.29 0.11 -5.66
C ASN A 43 10.61 -0.16 -4.31
N GLY A 44 10.85 -1.33 -3.70
CA GLY A 44 10.34 -1.66 -2.37
C GLY A 44 10.82 -0.72 -1.25
N ARG A 45 12.00 -0.11 -1.38
CA ARG A 45 12.50 0.88 -0.41
C ARG A 45 11.90 2.26 -0.67
N ALA A 46 11.79 2.64 -1.94
CA ALA A 46 11.19 3.91 -2.35
C ALA A 46 9.71 3.99 -1.95
N VAL A 47 8.93 2.94 -2.22
CA VAL A 47 7.50 2.91 -1.88
C VAL A 47 7.29 2.97 -0.36
N ARG A 48 8.11 2.28 0.44
CA ARG A 48 8.01 2.37 1.91
C ARG A 48 8.28 3.77 2.45
N LEU A 49 9.23 4.49 1.85
CA LEU A 49 9.48 5.88 2.22
C LEU A 49 8.28 6.77 1.86
N LEU A 50 7.71 6.59 0.66
CA LEU A 50 6.50 7.31 0.24
C LEU A 50 5.32 7.03 1.17
N LEU A 51 5.07 5.76 1.50
CA LEU A 51 3.98 5.36 2.41
C LEU A 51 4.16 5.93 3.82
N ALA A 52 5.40 5.95 4.35
CA ALA A 52 5.69 6.55 5.65
C ALA A 52 5.42 8.07 5.67
N GLU A 53 5.61 8.74 4.54
CA GLU A 53 5.29 10.15 4.36
C GLU A 53 3.77 10.36 4.33
N MET A 54 3.06 9.54 3.54
CA MET A 54 1.60 9.61 3.43
C MET A 54 0.90 9.35 4.77
N ILE A 55 1.35 8.34 5.53
CA ILE A 55 0.85 8.03 6.87
C ILE A 55 0.97 9.25 7.80
N GLN A 56 2.10 9.95 7.76
CA GLN A 56 2.29 11.18 8.54
C GLN A 56 1.37 12.32 8.09
N ARG A 57 1.17 12.50 6.78
CA ARG A 57 0.26 13.54 6.27
C ARG A 57 -1.21 13.29 6.61
N LEU A 58 -1.58 12.01 6.74
CA LEU A 58 -2.94 11.58 7.10
C LEU A 58 -3.15 11.54 8.62
N ASP A 59 -2.15 11.91 9.43
CA ASP A 59 -2.18 11.84 10.89
C ASP A 59 -2.54 10.43 11.42
N LEU A 60 -2.06 9.40 10.72
CA LEU A 60 -2.31 8.00 11.07
C LEU A 60 -1.22 7.46 12.03
N PRO A 61 -1.55 6.47 12.87
CA PRO A 61 -0.57 5.76 13.69
C PRO A 61 0.59 5.22 12.86
N VAL A 62 1.81 5.29 13.41
CA VAL A 62 2.99 4.71 12.78
C VAL A 62 2.86 3.18 12.80
N VAL A 63 2.86 2.57 11.61
CA VAL A 63 2.78 1.12 11.41
C VAL A 63 4.07 0.57 10.78
N PRO A 64 4.45 -0.69 11.04
CA PRO A 64 5.55 -1.33 10.35
C PRO A 64 5.24 -1.49 8.85
N LEU A 65 6.07 -0.91 7.99
CA LEU A 65 5.93 -0.99 6.53
C LEU A 65 6.81 -2.07 5.90
N TYR A 66 7.73 -2.66 6.66
CA TYR A 66 8.48 -3.83 6.21
C TYR A 66 7.67 -5.11 6.51
N VAL A 67 7.87 -6.13 5.69
CA VAL A 67 7.29 -7.46 5.92
C VAL A 67 8.44 -8.44 6.11
N GLU A 68 8.50 -9.08 7.26
CA GLU A 68 9.54 -10.05 7.59
C GLU A 68 9.37 -11.30 6.74
N LYS A 69 10.46 -11.75 6.09
CA LYS A 69 10.44 -12.91 5.19
C LYS A 69 10.03 -14.19 5.92
N ASP A 70 9.51 -15.15 5.16
CA ASP A 70 9.13 -16.50 5.62
C ASP A 70 7.99 -16.57 6.66
N THR A 71 7.38 -15.42 7.01
CA THR A 71 6.18 -15.32 7.86
C THR A 71 4.88 -15.52 7.07
N ASP A 72 3.76 -15.73 7.77
CA ASP A 72 2.42 -15.71 7.15
C ASP A 72 2.10 -14.36 6.53
N ALA A 73 2.50 -13.26 7.18
CA ALA A 73 2.36 -11.91 6.64
C ALA A 73 3.10 -11.77 5.29
N PHE A 74 4.29 -12.35 5.16
CA PHE A 74 5.03 -12.33 3.89
C PHE A 74 4.32 -13.11 2.79
N ARG A 75 3.75 -14.27 3.11
CA ARG A 75 2.95 -15.05 2.15
C ARG A 75 1.70 -14.27 1.71
N ALA A 76 0.98 -13.67 2.65
CA ALA A 76 -0.18 -12.84 2.35
C ALA A 76 0.17 -11.62 1.50
N TYR A 77 1.28 -10.94 1.83
CA TYR A 77 1.79 -9.80 1.07
C TYR A 77 2.13 -10.17 -0.38
N LEU A 78 2.87 -11.27 -0.59
CA LEU A 78 3.19 -11.75 -1.95
C LEU A 78 1.93 -12.15 -2.73
N ALA A 79 0.97 -12.80 -2.07
CA ALA A 79 -0.31 -13.15 -2.69
C ALA A 79 -1.09 -11.89 -3.12
N ALA A 80 -1.09 -10.85 -2.29
CA ALA A 80 -1.76 -9.59 -2.60
C ALA A 80 -1.11 -8.84 -3.77
N LEU A 81 0.23 -8.78 -3.81
CA LEU A 81 0.96 -8.21 -4.94
C LEU A 81 0.66 -8.99 -6.23
N ASN A 82 0.70 -10.32 -6.17
CA ASN A 82 0.45 -11.16 -7.33
C ASN A 82 -1.00 -11.06 -7.84
N ALA A 83 -1.98 -10.89 -6.96
CA ALA A 83 -3.35 -10.60 -7.37
C ALA A 83 -3.38 -9.31 -8.20
N TYR A 84 -2.87 -8.21 -7.63
CA TYR A 84 -2.83 -6.92 -8.32
C TYR A 84 -2.10 -6.97 -9.67
N ASP A 85 -1.00 -7.73 -9.77
CA ASP A 85 -0.25 -7.91 -11.02
C ASP A 85 -1.06 -8.65 -12.11
N ILE A 86 -1.96 -9.56 -11.74
CA ILE A 86 -2.70 -10.41 -12.67
C ILE A 86 -4.04 -9.78 -13.06
N ASP A 87 -4.80 -9.27 -12.10
CA ASP A 87 -6.18 -8.84 -12.27
C ASP A 87 -6.46 -7.40 -11.82
N SER A 88 -5.44 -6.68 -11.37
CA SER A 88 -5.56 -5.34 -10.77
C SER A 88 -6.53 -5.30 -9.58
N SER A 89 -6.75 -6.43 -8.92
CA SER A 89 -7.56 -6.53 -7.71
C SER A 89 -6.81 -5.91 -6.54
N LEU A 90 -7.31 -4.75 -6.11
CA LEU A 90 -6.78 -4.05 -4.94
C LEU A 90 -7.19 -4.72 -3.61
N PHE A 91 -8.29 -5.47 -3.64
CA PHE A 91 -8.92 -6.01 -2.43
C PHE A 91 -7.95 -6.80 -1.53
N PRO A 92 -7.13 -7.74 -2.04
CA PRO A 92 -6.17 -8.47 -1.21
C PRO A 92 -5.10 -7.58 -0.55
N MET A 93 -4.69 -6.49 -1.22
CA MET A 93 -3.71 -5.57 -0.63
C MET A 93 -4.35 -4.73 0.48
N LYS A 94 -5.61 -4.31 0.31
CA LYS A 94 -6.35 -3.63 1.37
C LYS A 94 -6.52 -4.53 2.60
N GLU A 95 -6.96 -5.78 2.40
CA GLU A 95 -7.08 -6.77 3.49
C GLU A 95 -5.72 -7.02 4.18
N PHE A 96 -4.62 -7.08 3.43
CA PHE A 96 -3.29 -7.20 4.01
C PHE A 96 -2.94 -6.02 4.92
N TRP A 97 -3.22 -4.79 4.49
CA TRP A 97 -2.99 -3.59 5.30
C TRP A 97 -3.85 -3.59 6.58
N GLU A 98 -5.12 -3.94 6.47
CA GLU A 98 -6.03 -4.04 7.60
C GLU A 98 -5.56 -5.11 8.59
N ALA A 99 -5.23 -6.32 8.13
CA ALA A 99 -4.87 -7.42 9.01
C ALA A 99 -3.49 -7.27 9.67
N TYR A 100 -2.48 -6.83 8.92
CA TYR A 100 -1.08 -6.90 9.35
C TYR A 100 -0.44 -5.56 9.71
N ARG A 101 -1.04 -4.42 9.33
CA ARG A 101 -0.52 -3.09 9.67
C ARG A 101 -1.38 -2.37 10.69
N PHE A 102 -2.70 -2.33 10.49
CA PHE A 102 -3.63 -1.62 11.37
C PHE A 102 -4.39 -2.52 12.36
N GLY A 103 -4.49 -3.82 12.09
CA GLY A 103 -5.12 -4.83 12.96
C GLY A 103 -4.18 -5.47 13.97
N ALA A 104 -2.89 -5.12 13.94
CA ALA A 104 -1.86 -5.64 14.85
C ALA A 104 -1.80 -4.88 16.20
N VAL A 105 -2.91 -4.30 16.67
CA VAL A 105 -3.02 -3.59 17.96
C VAL A 105 -3.51 -4.53 19.05
#